data_AF-A0A348NWD1-F1
#
_entry.id   AF-A0A348NWD1-F1
#
_cell.length_a   1.000
_cell.length_b   1.000
_cell.length_c   1.000
_cell.angle_alpha   90.00
_cell.angle_beta   90.00
_cell.angle_gamma   90.00
#
_symmetry.space_group_name_H-M   'P 1'
#
loop_
_entity.id
_entity.type
_entity.pdbx_description
1 polymer ?
#
loop_
_entity_poly.entity_id
_entity_poly.type
_entity_poly.pdbx_seq_one_letter_code
_entity_poly.pdbx_strand_id
1 'polypeptide(L)' 'VSRYEYAKKIIEFSKAAAEVIPVLSKDLNMKAKRPSNSSLGNSKIKKDFGLKIKYWDEALKDAVEKINEQ' A
#
# COMPACT_ATOMS: atom_id res chain seq x y z
N VAL A 1 4.32 -3.41 5.05
CA VAL A 1 2.88 -3.73 4.93
C VAL A 1 2.71 -4.80 3.86
N SER A 2 1.84 -5.77 4.11
CA SER A 2 1.49 -6.75 3.09
C SER A 2 0.50 -6.15 2.08
N ARG A 3 0.41 -6.74 0.88
CA ARG A 3 -0.57 -6.30 -0.13
C ARG A 3 -2.02 -6.49 0.34
N TYR A 4 -2.24 -7.50 1.18
CA TYR A 4 -3.52 -7.78 1.80
C TYR A 4 -3.96 -6.65 2.75
N GLU A 5 -3.07 -6.23 3.67
CA GLU A 5 -3.34 -5.11 4.57
C GLU A 5 -3.56 -3.80 3.80
N TYR A 6 -2.77 -3.57 2.76
CA TYR A 6 -2.92 -2.41 1.88
C TYR A 6 -4.29 -2.37 1.20
N ALA A 7 -4.73 -3.51 0.63
CA ALA A 7 -6.06 -3.63 0.03
C ALA A 7 -7.19 -3.44 1.05
N LYS A 8 -7.04 -3.97 2.28
CA LYS A 8 -8.01 -3.75 3.36
C LYS A 8 -8.17 -2.27 3.71
N LYS A 9 -7.06 -1.52 3.79
CA LYS A 9 -7.11 -0.08 4.04
C LYS A 9 -7.76 0.70 2.91
N ILE A 10 -7.58 0.30 1.65
CA ILE A 10 -8.29 0.91 0.52
C ILE A 10 -9.79 0.78 0.70
N ILE A 11 -10.30 -0.42 0.99
CA ILE A 11 -11.74 -0.66 1.19
C ILE A 11 -12.26 0.13 2.39
N GLU A 12 -11.50 0.16 3.49
CA GLU A 12 -11.85 0.94 4.68
C GLU A 12 -12.01 2.44 4.35
N PHE A 13 -11.06 3.02 3.60
CA PHE A 13 -11.08 4.43 3.25
C PHE A 13 -12.10 4.77 2.15
N SER A 14 -12.33 3.88 1.20
CA SER A 14 -13.28 4.10 0.11
C SER A 14 -14.74 3.85 0.52
N LYS A 15 -14.97 3.26 1.70
CA LYS A 15 -16.30 2.81 2.17
C LYS A 15 -16.99 1.85 1.18
N ALA A 16 -16.21 1.14 0.37
CA ALA A 16 -16.74 0.18 -0.58
C ALA A 16 -17.30 -1.05 0.14
N ALA A 17 -18.44 -1.56 -0.33
CA ALA A 17 -19.00 -2.82 0.13
C ALA A 17 -18.31 -4.01 -0.57
N ALA A 18 -17.03 -4.23 -0.27
CA ALA A 18 -16.23 -5.31 -0.82
C ALA A 18 -15.41 -6.01 0.27
N GLU A 19 -15.13 -7.30 0.07
CA GLU A 19 -14.33 -8.11 1.00
C GLU A 19 -12.93 -8.38 0.43
N VAL A 20 -11.90 -8.31 1.29
CA VAL A 20 -10.54 -8.74 0.91
C VAL A 20 -10.30 -10.16 1.39
N ILE A 21 -10.15 -11.08 0.44
CA ILE A 21 -9.83 -12.48 0.72
C ILE A 21 -8.30 -12.66 0.70
N PRO A 22 -7.69 -13.19 1.78
CA PRO A 22 -6.25 -13.47 1.80
C PRO A 22 -5.91 -14.66 0.91
N VAL A 23 -4.81 -14.55 0.16
CA VAL A 23 -4.28 -15.62 -0.70
C VAL A 23 -2.77 -15.73 -0.53
N LEU A 24 -2.22 -16.94 -0.64
CA LEU A 24 -0.77 -17.14 -0.56
C LEU A 24 -0.13 -16.92 -1.93
N SER A 25 1.08 -16.35 -1.93
CA SER A 25 1.83 -16.10 -3.17
C SER A 25 2.06 -17.36 -4.01
N LYS A 26 2.14 -18.54 -3.38
CA LYS A 26 2.32 -19.84 -4.04
C LYS A 26 1.11 -20.25 -4.87
N ASP A 27 -0.09 -19.79 -4.48
CA ASP A 27 -1.36 -20.14 -5.12
C ASP A 27 -1.58 -19.33 -6.42
N LEU A 28 -0.84 -18.23 -6.60
CA LEU A 28 -1.00 -17.31 -7.73
C LEU A 28 -0.29 -17.76 -9.03
N ASN A 29 0.39 -18.92 -9.02
CA ASN A 29 1.13 -19.55 -10.13
C ASN A 29 1.80 -18.54 -11.10
N MET A 30 2.51 -17.56 -10.55
CA MET A 30 3.07 -16.47 -11.34
C MET A 30 4.42 -16.87 -11.95
N LYS A 31 4.62 -16.60 -13.25
CA LYS A 31 5.91 -16.84 -13.93
C LYS A 31 7.09 -16.10 -13.29
N ALA A 32 6.85 -14.88 -12.79
CA ALA A 32 7.87 -14.05 -12.18
C ALA A 32 7.95 -14.27 -10.66
N LYS A 33 9.15 -14.51 -10.15
CA LYS A 33 9.43 -14.59 -8.71
C LYS A 33 9.35 -13.21 -8.08
N ARG A 34 8.63 -13.09 -6.97
CA ARG A 34 8.51 -11.84 -6.19
C ARG A 34 9.20 -12.02 -4.83
N PRO A 35 9.98 -11.04 -4.37
CA PRO A 35 10.56 -11.10 -3.04
C PRO A 35 9.46 -11.02 -1.97
N SER A 36 9.65 -11.72 -0.85
CA SER A 36 8.70 -11.72 0.27
C SER A 36 8.59 -10.34 0.93
N ASN A 37 9.65 -9.53 0.86
CA ASN A 37 9.66 -8.15 1.33
C ASN A 37 10.33 -7.26 0.28
N SER A 38 9.68 -6.15 -0.05
CA SER A 38 10.16 -5.14 -1.01
C SER A 38 10.18 -3.73 -0.38
N SER A 39 10.18 -3.65 0.95
CA SER A 39 10.27 -2.37 1.67
C SER A 39 11.64 -1.74 1.46
N LEU A 40 11.65 -0.45 1.15
CA LEU A 40 12.88 0.32 0.93
C LEU A 40 13.05 1.37 2.04
N GLY A 41 14.30 1.61 2.43
CA GLY A 41 14.65 2.68 3.36
C GLY A 41 14.64 4.05 2.68
N ASN A 42 14.20 5.08 3.40
CA ASN A 42 14.10 6.45 2.91
C ASN A 42 15.03 7.44 3.65
N SER A 43 16.09 6.94 4.29
CA SER A 43 17.03 7.75 5.09
C SER A 43 17.79 8.79 4.26
N LYS A 44 18.31 8.41 3.08
CA LYS A 44 19.07 9.32 2.20
C LYS A 44 18.23 10.51 1.76
N ILE A 45 17.03 10.25 1.22
CA ILE A 45 16.15 11.32 0.73
C ILE A 45 15.67 12.25 1.87
N LYS A 46 15.42 11.70 3.06
CA LYS A 46 15.07 12.50 4.25
C LYS A 46 16.24 13.40 4.67
N LYS A 47 17.46 12.88 4.65
CA LYS A 47 18.67 13.61 5.04
C LYS A 47 19.04 14.70 4.03
N ASP A 48 19.11 14.33 2.75
CA ASP A 48 19.69 15.16 1.71
C ASP A 48 18.73 16.28 1.27
N PHE A 49 17.42 16.05 1.37
CA PHE A 49 16.38 17.01 0.93
C PHE A 49 15.48 17.52 2.04
N GLY A 50 15.68 17.10 3.30
CA GLY A 50 14.86 17.54 4.43
C GLY A 50 13.38 17.17 4.34
N LEU A 51 13.03 16.17 3.52
CA LEU A 51 11.63 15.82 3.24
C LEU A 51 10.99 15.04 4.39
N LYS A 52 9.81 15.49 4.83
CA LYS A 52 8.94 14.72 5.73
C LYS A 52 8.00 13.84 4.89
N ILE A 53 8.35 12.56 4.76
CA ILE A 53 7.52 11.57 4.08
C ILE A 53 6.45 11.08 5.05
N LYS A 54 5.17 11.23 4.67
CA LYS A 54 4.01 10.73 5.42
C LYS A 54 4.08 9.21 5.61
N TYR A 55 3.39 8.70 6.64
CA TYR A 55 3.21 7.26 6.73
C TYR A 55 2.31 6.79 5.56
N TRP A 56 2.43 5.51 5.18
CA TRP A 56 1.87 5.04 3.90
C TRP A 56 0.34 5.07 3.89
N ASP A 57 -0.30 4.87 5.04
CA ASP A 57 -1.76 4.86 5.21
C ASP A 57 -2.34 6.28 5.22
N GLU A 58 -1.64 7.27 5.80
CA GLU A 58 -1.97 8.69 5.71
C GLU A 58 -1.98 9.14 4.24
N ALA A 59 -0.89 8.82 3.51
CA ALA A 59 -0.80 9.14 2.08
C ALA A 59 -1.85 8.39 1.25
N LEU A 60 -2.17 7.15 1.63
CA LEU A 60 -3.23 6.37 0.98
C LEU A 60 -4.60 6.99 1.19
N LYS A 61 -4.92 7.40 2.42
CA LYS A 61 -6.18 8.05 2.76
C LYS A 61 -6.39 9.32 1.93
N ASP A 62 -5.39 10.20 1.90
CA ASP A 62 -5.41 11.42 1.08
C ASP A 62 -5.69 11.10 -0.41
N ALA A 63 -5.08 10.02 -0.93
CA ALA A 63 -5.26 9.62 -2.32
C ALA A 63 -6.68 9.09 -2.60
N VAL A 64 -7.21 8.24 -1.72
CA VAL A 64 -8.57 7.69 -1.86
C VAL A 64 -9.62 8.80 -1.75
N GLU A 65 -9.45 9.74 -0.81
CA GLU A 65 -10.35 10.89 -0.66
C GLU A 65 -10.39 11.73 -1.94
N LYS A 66 -9.23 12.07 -2.51
CA LYS A 66 -9.13 12.82 -3.77
C LYS A 66 -9.76 12.12 -4.97
N ILE A 67 -9.74 10.79 -5.00
CA ILE A 67 -10.36 10.00 -6.09
C ILE A 67 -11.89 10.02 -5.93
N ASN A 68 -12.40 10.01 -4.70
CA ASN A 68 -13.84 10.02 -4.43
C ASN A 68 -14.48 11.42 -4.59
N GLU A 69 -13.69 12.49 -4.56
CA GLU A 69 -14.15 13.87 -4.79
C GLU A 69 -14.31 14.23 -6.28
N GLN A 70 -13.95 13.33 -7.19
CA GLN A 70 -14.13 13.47 -8.66
C GLN A 70 -15.46 12.87 -9.12
#